data_AF-X1JF01-F1
#
_entry.id   AF-X1JF01-F1
#
_cell.length_a   1.000
_cell.length_b   1.000
_cell.length_c   1.000
_cell.angle_alpha   90.00
_cell.angle_beta   90.00
_cell.angle_gamma   90.00
#
_symmetry.space_group_name_H-M   'P 1'
#
loop_
_entity.id
_entity.type
_entity.pdbx_description
1 polymer ?
#
loop_
_entity_poly.entity_id
_entity_poly.type
_entity_poly.pdbx_seq_one_letter_code
_entity_poly.pdbx_strand_id
1 'polypeptide(L)'
;MTEQFSVVGKRITQVDAVAKATGAARYTTDIKLPGMLIGRVLHSPYPHAKIKKIDKSKAEKLTGVETVITVDDTDRTLWARSFRDLPMAPSGSIQHADEYILADKARFVGDPVAAVAAVDEKTADEALDLIEVEYEKLPFVLDPREAMKPGAPVVHDYAQNNIAVHLIPPPFLVKGDVEKGFAESDVVVEESFFASKQVGC
;
A
#
# COMPACT_ATOMS: atom_id res chain seq x y z
N MET A 1 -5.21 49.81 -0.18
CA MET A 1 -6.57 49.23 -0.22
C MET A 1 -6.41 47.81 -0.71
N THR A 2 -6.84 46.82 0.07
CA THR A 2 -6.87 45.43 -0.39
C THR A 2 -7.90 45.32 -1.52
N GLU A 3 -7.47 44.85 -2.69
CA GLU A 3 -8.37 44.61 -3.82
C GLU A 3 -9.50 43.65 -3.38
N GLN A 4 -10.75 44.07 -3.57
CA GLN A 4 -11.90 43.23 -3.28
C GLN A 4 -12.26 42.40 -4.51
N PHE A 5 -11.95 41.11 -4.45
CA PHE A 5 -12.39 40.15 -5.47
C PHE A 5 -13.85 39.73 -5.25
N SER A 6 -14.54 39.43 -6.35
CA SER A 6 -15.93 38.97 -6.33
C SER A 6 -16.09 37.55 -5.78
N VAL A 7 -15.06 36.71 -5.89
CA VAL A 7 -15.12 35.27 -5.54
C VAL A 7 -14.01 34.85 -4.56
N VAL A 8 -12.77 35.30 -4.77
CA VAL A 8 -11.62 34.89 -3.95
C VAL A 8 -11.78 35.37 -2.51
N GLY A 9 -11.62 34.46 -1.54
CA GLY A 9 -11.79 34.75 -0.11
C GLY A 9 -13.24 34.88 0.36
N LYS A 10 -14.22 34.56 -0.49
CA LYS A 10 -15.65 34.57 -0.14
C LYS A 10 -16.13 33.18 0.24
N ARG A 11 -17.07 33.10 1.20
CA ARG A 11 -17.79 31.86 1.53
C ARG A 11 -18.79 31.56 0.43
N ILE A 12 -18.41 30.70 -0.50
CA ILE A 12 -19.23 30.24 -1.61
C ILE A 12 -19.61 28.76 -1.44
N THR A 13 -20.78 28.39 -1.95
CA THR A 13 -21.20 26.99 -2.01
C THR A 13 -20.36 26.25 -3.05
N GLN A 14 -19.89 25.03 -2.72
CA GLN A 14 -19.18 24.19 -3.70
C GLN A 14 -20.09 23.81 -4.86
N VAL A 15 -19.51 23.70 -6.06
CA VAL A 15 -20.26 23.43 -7.30
C VAL A 15 -20.99 22.08 -7.28
N ASP A 16 -20.51 21.11 -6.52
CA ASP A 16 -21.07 19.77 -6.40
C ASP A 16 -21.88 19.56 -5.10
N ALA A 17 -22.06 20.62 -4.31
CA ALA A 17 -22.70 20.53 -2.99
C ALA A 17 -24.15 20.02 -3.08
N VAL A 18 -24.91 20.47 -4.07
CA VAL A 18 -26.31 20.04 -4.25
C VAL A 18 -26.38 18.54 -4.54
N ALA A 19 -25.57 18.04 -5.48
CA ALA A 19 -25.58 16.63 -5.84
C ALA A 19 -25.18 15.72 -4.67
N LYS A 20 -24.20 16.14 -3.86
CA LYS A 20 -23.80 15.45 -2.63
C LYS A 20 -24.93 15.47 -1.59
N ALA A 21 -25.54 16.63 -1.37
CA ALA A 21 -26.58 16.80 -0.36
C ALA A 21 -27.88 16.07 -0.69
N THR A 22 -28.18 15.85 -1.97
CA THR A 22 -29.41 15.17 -2.41
C THR A 22 -29.22 13.67 -2.68
N GLY A 23 -27.98 13.15 -2.62
CA GLY A 23 -27.67 11.78 -3.04
C GLY A 23 -27.70 11.56 -4.56
N ALA A 24 -27.75 12.65 -5.34
CA ALA A 24 -27.69 12.57 -6.81
C ALA A 24 -26.26 12.34 -7.33
N ALA A 25 -25.25 12.64 -6.52
CA ALA A 25 -23.87 12.31 -6.84
C ALA A 25 -23.69 10.79 -6.86
N ARG A 26 -23.12 10.26 -7.95
CA ARG A 26 -22.80 8.84 -8.10
C ARG A 26 -21.31 8.61 -7.89
N TYR A 27 -20.99 7.71 -6.99
CA TYR A 27 -19.65 7.23 -6.73
C TYR A 27 -19.42 5.90 -7.47
N THR A 28 -18.18 5.42 -7.48
CA THR A 28 -17.79 4.20 -8.21
C THR A 28 -18.62 2.97 -7.80
N THR A 29 -19.04 2.88 -6.54
CA THR A 29 -19.88 1.80 -6.01
C THR A 29 -21.34 1.85 -6.48
N ASP A 30 -21.82 3.02 -6.91
CA ASP A 30 -23.20 3.23 -7.39
C ASP A 30 -23.35 2.91 -8.88
N ILE A 31 -22.25 2.56 -9.54
CA ILE A 31 -22.24 2.19 -10.95
C ILE A 31 -22.52 0.70 -11.07
N LYS A 32 -23.58 0.37 -11.83
CA LYS A 32 -23.95 -1.00 -12.21
C LYS A 32 -24.04 -1.06 -13.73
N LEU A 33 -23.38 -2.05 -14.33
CA LEU A 33 -23.38 -2.26 -15.78
C LEU A 33 -23.98 -3.64 -16.11
N PRO A 34 -24.64 -3.81 -17.27
CA PRO A 34 -25.07 -5.13 -17.73
C PRO A 34 -23.89 -6.10 -17.83
N GLY A 35 -24.04 -7.30 -17.26
CA GLY A 35 -22.99 -8.32 -17.25
C GLY A 35 -21.80 -8.02 -16.32
N MET A 36 -21.92 -7.05 -15.41
CA MET A 36 -20.88 -6.74 -14.43
C MET A 36 -20.66 -7.92 -13.47
N LEU A 37 -19.42 -8.40 -13.41
CA LEU A 37 -18.99 -9.39 -12.43
C LEU A 37 -18.57 -8.71 -11.12
N ILE A 38 -18.62 -9.48 -10.04
CA ILE A 38 -18.11 -9.11 -8.73
C ILE A 38 -16.71 -9.66 -8.56
N GLY A 39 -15.75 -8.74 -8.38
CA GLY A 39 -14.39 -9.04 -7.98
C GLY A 39 -14.26 -9.20 -6.47
N ARG A 40 -13.52 -10.22 -6.02
CA ARG A 40 -13.09 -10.42 -4.63
C ARG A 40 -11.64 -10.86 -4.59
N VAL A 41 -10.93 -10.52 -3.52
CA VAL A 41 -9.50 -10.82 -3.35
C VAL A 41 -9.30 -11.61 -2.07
N LEU A 42 -8.65 -12.77 -2.19
CA LEU A 42 -8.16 -13.54 -1.07
C LEU A 42 -6.88 -12.90 -0.54
N HIS A 43 -6.86 -12.58 0.76
CA HIS A 43 -5.71 -11.95 1.38
C HIS A 43 -4.98 -12.90 2.32
N SER A 44 -3.66 -12.74 2.43
CA SER A 44 -2.86 -13.50 3.37
C SER A 44 -3.22 -13.14 4.81
N PRO A 45 -3.45 -14.14 5.68
CA PRO A 45 -3.65 -13.92 7.11
C PRO A 45 -2.32 -13.79 7.88
N TYR A 46 -1.16 -13.87 7.21
CA TYR A 46 0.14 -13.95 7.86
C TYR A 46 1.00 -12.70 7.61
N PRO A 47 1.74 -12.24 8.64
CA PRO A 47 2.61 -11.07 8.51
C PRO A 47 3.85 -11.34 7.65
N HIS A 48 4.32 -12.59 7.58
CA HIS A 48 5.39 -12.99 6.68
C HIS A 48 5.29 -14.50 6.42
N ALA A 49 5.14 -14.91 5.17
CA ALA A 49 5.05 -16.32 4.80
C ALA A 49 5.38 -16.54 3.32
N LYS A 50 6.06 -17.65 3.00
CA LYS A 50 6.13 -18.12 1.60
C LYS A 50 4.82 -18.79 1.23
N ILE A 51 4.34 -18.50 0.03
CA ILE A 51 3.20 -19.21 -0.56
C ILE A 51 3.77 -20.44 -1.27
N LYS A 52 3.45 -21.62 -0.77
CA LYS A 52 4.00 -22.89 -1.29
C LYS A 52 3.15 -23.44 -2.42
N LYS A 53 1.84 -23.33 -2.28
CA LYS A 53 0.85 -23.83 -3.23
C LYS A 53 -0.46 -23.07 -3.06
N ILE A 54 -1.14 -22.84 -4.18
CA ILE A 54 -2.53 -22.37 -4.22
C ILE A 54 -3.33 -23.42 -4.98
N ASP A 55 -4.36 -23.99 -4.35
CA ASP A 55 -5.35 -24.85 -5.00
C ASP A 55 -6.66 -24.09 -5.18
N LYS A 56 -6.92 -23.70 -6.43
CA LYS A 56 -8.14 -23.00 -6.86
C LYS A 56 -9.20 -23.92 -7.49
N SER A 57 -8.94 -25.23 -7.54
CA SER A 57 -9.72 -26.17 -8.37
C SER A 57 -11.18 -26.35 -7.92
N LYS A 58 -11.48 -26.14 -6.63
CA LYS A 58 -12.85 -26.16 -6.11
C LYS A 58 -13.60 -24.88 -6.45
N ALA A 59 -12.95 -23.73 -6.28
CA ALA A 59 -13.50 -22.42 -6.60
C ALA A 59 -13.82 -22.29 -8.09
N GLU A 60 -12.94 -22.77 -8.98
CA GLU A 60 -13.16 -22.75 -10.44
C GLU A 60 -14.36 -23.61 -10.89
N LYS A 61 -14.77 -24.60 -10.10
CA LYS A 61 -15.92 -25.47 -10.41
C LYS A 61 -17.23 -24.95 -9.81
N LEU A 62 -17.17 -23.91 -8.98
CA LEU A 62 -18.37 -23.34 -8.37
C LEU A 62 -19.21 -22.65 -9.45
N THR A 63 -20.49 -23.01 -9.52
CA THR A 63 -21.40 -22.40 -10.51
C THR A 63 -21.54 -20.90 -10.25
N GLY A 64 -21.33 -20.10 -11.29
CA GLY A 64 -21.37 -18.63 -11.20
C GLY A 64 -19.99 -17.98 -10.98
N VAL A 65 -18.92 -18.77 -10.81
CA VAL A 65 -17.55 -18.27 -10.91
C VAL A 65 -17.13 -18.26 -12.38
N GLU A 66 -16.67 -17.10 -12.85
CA GLU A 66 -16.18 -16.94 -14.22
C GLU A 66 -14.67 -17.18 -14.30
N THR A 67 -13.92 -16.72 -13.28
CA THR A 67 -12.48 -16.97 -13.22
C THR A 67 -11.93 -16.83 -11.80
N VAL A 68 -10.83 -17.57 -11.55
CA VAL A 68 -9.98 -17.43 -10.37
C VAL A 68 -8.54 -17.25 -10.85
N ILE A 69 -7.94 -16.12 -10.48
CA ILE A 69 -6.58 -15.75 -10.87
C ILE A 69 -5.64 -15.77 -9.67
N THR A 70 -4.39 -16.15 -9.93
CA THR A 70 -3.28 -16.22 -8.99
C THR A 70 -2.09 -15.50 -9.60
N VAL A 71 -0.98 -15.37 -8.85
CA VAL A 71 0.25 -14.77 -9.39
C VAL A 71 0.74 -15.44 -10.68
N ASP A 72 0.46 -16.73 -10.88
CA ASP A 72 0.87 -17.47 -12.08
C ASP A 72 0.04 -17.11 -13.33
N ASP A 73 -1.12 -16.49 -13.13
CA ASP A 73 -2.01 -16.01 -14.21
C ASP A 73 -1.76 -14.54 -14.56
N THR A 74 -0.72 -13.92 -13.97
CA THR A 74 -0.42 -12.48 -14.13
C THR A 74 0.95 -12.26 -14.77
N ASP A 75 1.12 -11.11 -15.42
CA ASP A 75 2.44 -10.66 -15.81
C ASP A 75 3.32 -10.55 -14.57
N ARG A 76 4.49 -11.22 -14.58
CA ARG A 76 5.49 -11.16 -13.50
C ARG A 76 6.25 -9.83 -13.51
N THR A 77 5.50 -8.74 -13.63
CA THR A 77 5.95 -7.36 -13.59
C THR A 77 5.83 -6.86 -12.15
N LEU A 78 6.94 -6.35 -11.62
CA LEU A 78 6.95 -5.70 -10.32
C LEU A 78 6.35 -4.29 -10.44
N TRP A 79 5.61 -3.90 -9.42
CA TRP A 79 4.99 -2.59 -9.28
C TRP A 79 5.44 -1.94 -7.97
N ALA A 80 5.44 -0.61 -7.94
CA ALA A 80 5.56 0.15 -6.70
C ALA A 80 4.15 0.50 -6.20
N ARG A 81 3.83 0.14 -4.95
CA ARG A 81 2.48 0.39 -4.42
C ARG A 81 2.16 1.87 -4.21
N SER A 82 3.19 2.71 -4.09
CA SER A 82 3.01 4.15 -4.15
C SER A 82 3.36 4.63 -5.56
N PHE A 83 2.49 5.47 -6.13
CA PHE A 83 2.50 6.02 -7.50
C PHE A 83 3.73 6.87 -7.89
N ARG A 84 4.87 6.66 -7.22
CA ARG A 84 6.03 7.54 -7.31
C ARG A 84 7.05 6.98 -8.28
N ASP A 85 6.59 6.83 -9.52
CA ASP A 85 7.42 6.64 -10.72
C ASP A 85 8.24 7.91 -11.04
N LEU A 86 8.03 8.98 -10.28
CA LEU A 86 8.81 10.21 -10.31
C LEU A 86 9.72 10.26 -9.08
N PRO A 87 11.03 10.58 -9.25
CA PRO A 87 11.97 10.70 -8.15
C PRO A 87 11.43 11.66 -7.09
N MET A 88 11.28 11.14 -5.87
CA MET A 88 10.63 11.80 -4.75
C MET A 88 11.39 12.99 -4.17
N ALA A 89 12.65 13.14 -4.56
CA ALA A 89 13.56 14.08 -3.98
C ALA A 89 14.62 14.46 -5.02
N PRO A 90 15.30 15.60 -4.84
CA PRO A 90 16.53 15.89 -5.58
C PRO A 90 17.65 14.84 -5.34
N SER A 91 17.42 13.82 -4.50
CA SER A 91 18.31 12.67 -4.32
C SER A 91 18.25 11.65 -5.47
N GLY A 92 17.25 11.73 -6.36
CA GLY A 92 17.07 10.77 -7.46
C GLY A 92 16.62 9.37 -7.00
N SER A 93 16.31 9.18 -5.72
CA SER A 93 15.88 7.88 -5.18
C SER A 93 14.42 7.60 -5.59
N ILE A 94 14.23 6.54 -6.37
CA ILE A 94 12.93 6.04 -6.79
C ILE A 94 12.56 4.90 -5.84
N GLN A 95 11.29 4.81 -5.43
CA GLN A 95 10.84 3.64 -4.68
C GLN A 95 10.95 2.41 -5.60
N HIS A 96 11.57 1.34 -5.11
CA HIS A 96 11.69 0.12 -5.88
C HIS A 96 10.31 -0.46 -6.17
N ALA A 97 10.12 -0.95 -7.39
CA ALA A 97 9.02 -1.83 -7.70
C ALA A 97 9.31 -3.19 -7.06
N ASP A 98 8.54 -3.56 -6.03
CA ASP A 98 8.88 -4.63 -5.09
C ASP A 98 7.70 -5.57 -4.76
N GLU A 99 6.52 -5.30 -5.33
CA GLU A 99 5.30 -6.09 -5.17
C GLU A 99 4.78 -6.55 -6.54
N TYR A 100 4.22 -7.76 -6.62
CA TYR A 100 3.40 -8.19 -7.75
C TYR A 100 1.93 -7.84 -7.50
N ILE A 101 1.10 -7.79 -8.54
CA ILE A 101 -0.34 -7.52 -8.39
C ILE A 101 -1.04 -8.56 -7.49
N LEU A 102 -0.57 -9.81 -7.55
CA LEU A 102 -0.89 -10.88 -6.62
C LEU A 102 0.43 -11.43 -6.05
N ALA A 103 0.50 -11.59 -4.74
CA ALA A 103 1.71 -11.87 -3.99
C ALA A 103 2.30 -13.24 -4.31
N ASP A 104 3.61 -13.27 -4.52
CA ASP A 104 4.45 -14.48 -4.56
C ASP A 104 4.90 -14.93 -3.16
N LYS A 105 4.92 -13.98 -2.22
CA LYS A 105 5.25 -14.13 -0.82
C LYS A 105 4.44 -13.12 -0.02
N ALA A 106 3.80 -13.55 1.05
CA ALA A 106 3.15 -12.64 1.97
C ALA A 106 4.21 -11.94 2.83
N ARG A 107 4.20 -10.61 2.85
CA ARG A 107 5.08 -9.67 3.55
C ARG A 107 4.31 -8.82 4.59
N PHE A 108 2.98 -8.86 4.55
CA PHE A 108 2.11 -8.33 5.62
C PHE A 108 0.74 -9.03 5.64
N VAL A 109 0.03 -8.91 6.76
CA VAL A 109 -1.37 -9.35 6.88
C VAL A 109 -2.24 -8.49 5.98
N GLY A 110 -2.87 -9.09 4.97
CA GLY A 110 -3.59 -8.35 3.94
C GLY A 110 -2.90 -8.33 2.58
N ASP A 111 -1.80 -9.06 2.37
CA ASP A 111 -1.23 -9.21 1.03
C ASP A 111 -2.20 -9.95 0.09
N PRO A 112 -2.48 -9.46 -1.13
CA PRO A 112 -3.42 -10.10 -2.05
C PRO A 112 -2.80 -11.37 -2.64
N VAL A 113 -3.43 -12.54 -2.49
CA VAL A 113 -2.86 -13.84 -2.89
C VAL A 113 -3.53 -14.42 -4.13
N ALA A 114 -4.85 -14.27 -4.21
CA ALA A 114 -5.65 -14.71 -5.35
C ALA A 114 -6.84 -13.76 -5.52
N ALA A 115 -7.46 -13.75 -6.70
CA ALA A 115 -8.68 -12.99 -6.93
C ALA A 115 -9.71 -13.82 -7.71
N VAL A 116 -10.98 -13.54 -7.46
CA VAL A 116 -12.14 -14.19 -8.07
C VAL A 116 -12.96 -13.15 -8.80
N ALA A 117 -13.51 -13.52 -9.96
CA ALA A 117 -14.63 -12.83 -10.57
C ALA A 117 -15.83 -13.79 -10.68
N ALA A 118 -16.99 -13.37 -10.14
CA ALA A 118 -18.21 -14.16 -10.13
C ALA A 118 -19.45 -13.32 -10.46
N VAL A 119 -20.58 -13.97 -10.74
CA VAL A 119 -21.83 -13.31 -11.17
C VAL A 119 -22.53 -12.50 -10.06
N ASP A 120 -22.22 -12.78 -8.80
CA ASP A 120 -22.77 -12.07 -7.64
C ASP A 120 -21.82 -12.11 -6.42
N GLU A 121 -22.13 -11.31 -5.41
CA GLU A 121 -21.28 -11.13 -4.23
C GLU A 121 -21.16 -12.41 -3.39
N LYS A 122 -22.27 -13.13 -3.21
CA LYS A 122 -22.31 -14.35 -2.41
C LYS A 122 -21.44 -15.44 -3.03
N THR A 123 -21.55 -15.61 -4.35
CA THR A 123 -20.77 -16.59 -5.10
C THR A 123 -19.29 -16.24 -5.07
N ALA A 124 -18.94 -14.96 -5.17
CA ALA A 124 -17.55 -14.50 -5.05
C ALA A 124 -16.96 -14.79 -3.66
N ASP A 125 -17.72 -14.56 -2.60
CA ASP A 125 -17.28 -14.84 -1.22
C ASP A 125 -17.15 -16.35 -0.97
N GLU A 126 -18.12 -17.17 -1.41
CA GLU A 126 -18.04 -18.64 -1.32
C GLU A 126 -16.86 -19.21 -2.10
N ALA A 127 -16.55 -18.64 -3.26
CA ALA A 127 -15.38 -19.03 -4.04
C ALA A 127 -14.06 -18.75 -3.29
N LEU A 128 -13.95 -17.66 -2.53
CA LEU A 128 -12.76 -17.40 -1.72
C LEU A 128 -12.55 -18.48 -0.66
N ASP A 129 -13.61 -18.93 0.01
CA ASP A 129 -13.56 -19.98 1.04
C ASP A 129 -13.12 -21.35 0.48
N LEU A 130 -13.29 -21.56 -0.83
CA LEU A 130 -12.91 -22.79 -1.53
C LEU A 130 -11.45 -22.78 -2.03
N ILE A 131 -10.75 -21.64 -1.97
CA ILE A 131 -9.34 -21.54 -2.35
C ILE A 131 -8.48 -21.99 -1.16
N GLU A 132 -7.70 -23.04 -1.36
CA GLU A 132 -6.79 -23.55 -0.33
C GLU A 132 -5.36 -23.05 -0.61
N VAL A 133 -4.76 -22.37 0.36
CA VAL A 133 -3.38 -21.86 0.25
C VAL A 133 -2.49 -22.49 1.32
N GLU A 134 -1.41 -23.11 0.86
CA GLU A 134 -0.37 -23.65 1.73
C GLU A 134 0.71 -22.59 1.99
N TYR A 135 0.94 -22.28 3.28
CA TYR A 135 1.92 -21.28 3.70
C TYR A 135 3.04 -21.89 4.55
N GLU A 136 4.27 -21.47 4.27
CA GLU A 136 5.41 -21.64 5.18
C GLU A 136 5.61 -20.32 5.93
N LYS A 137 5.23 -20.28 7.22
CA LYS A 137 5.36 -19.08 8.06
C LYS A 137 6.83 -18.70 8.23
N LEU A 138 7.13 -17.43 8.08
CA LEU A 138 8.47 -16.87 8.26
C LEU A 138 8.51 -15.96 9.50
N PRO A 139 9.68 -15.78 10.13
CA PRO A 139 9.88 -14.74 11.12
C PRO A 139 9.55 -13.36 10.55
N PHE A 140 8.94 -12.49 11.35
CA PHE A 140 8.58 -11.13 10.94
C PHE A 140 9.09 -10.11 11.96
N VAL A 141 9.13 -8.84 11.56
CA VAL A 141 9.56 -7.72 12.41
C VAL A 141 8.59 -6.55 12.19
N LEU A 142 8.20 -5.88 13.28
CA LEU A 142 7.22 -4.78 13.26
C LEU A 142 7.84 -3.43 13.60
N ASP A 143 9.00 -3.42 14.24
CA ASP A 143 9.72 -2.20 14.59
C ASP A 143 10.83 -1.94 13.55
N PRO A 144 10.88 -0.73 12.94
CA PRO A 144 11.86 -0.43 11.92
C PRO A 144 13.31 -0.41 12.43
N ARG A 145 13.54 -0.06 13.71
CA ARG A 145 14.89 -0.08 14.31
C ARG A 145 15.36 -1.52 14.52
N GLU A 146 14.47 -2.40 14.98
CA GLU A 146 14.76 -3.83 15.06
C GLU A 146 14.99 -4.44 13.67
N ALA A 147 14.23 -4.01 12.66
CA ALA A 147 14.38 -4.50 11.28
C ALA A 147 15.75 -4.18 10.66
N MET A 148 16.41 -3.11 11.12
CA MET A 148 17.75 -2.70 10.66
C MET A 148 18.90 -3.45 11.34
N LYS A 149 18.64 -4.24 12.39
CA LYS A 149 19.69 -4.93 13.13
C LYS A 149 20.23 -6.15 12.36
N PRO A 150 21.52 -6.51 12.54
CA PRO A 150 22.06 -7.75 12.01
C PRO A 150 21.25 -8.96 12.45
N GLY A 151 20.92 -9.85 11.50
CA GLY A 151 20.14 -11.06 11.77
C GLY A 151 18.63 -10.85 11.87
N ALA A 152 18.12 -9.64 11.68
CA ALA A 152 16.68 -9.40 11.55
C ALA A 152 16.09 -10.15 10.35
N PRO A 153 14.79 -10.51 10.38
CA PRO A 153 14.14 -11.14 9.25
C PRO A 153 14.23 -10.26 7.99
N VAL A 154 14.68 -10.83 6.87
CA VAL A 154 14.78 -10.13 5.59
C VAL A 154 13.43 -10.16 4.88
N VAL A 155 12.83 -8.99 4.64
CA VAL A 155 11.52 -8.87 3.96
C VAL A 155 11.69 -8.84 2.44
N HIS A 156 12.66 -8.07 1.94
CA HIS A 156 13.01 -7.99 0.52
C HIS A 156 14.50 -8.21 0.31
N ASP A 157 14.87 -9.09 -0.61
CA ASP A 157 16.26 -9.51 -0.81
C ASP A 157 17.16 -8.37 -1.33
N TYR A 158 16.59 -7.38 -2.02
CA TYR A 158 17.33 -6.21 -2.50
C TYR A 158 17.61 -5.19 -1.39
N ALA A 159 16.84 -5.20 -0.30
CA ALA A 159 16.88 -4.16 0.73
C ALA A 159 17.86 -4.55 1.85
N GLN A 160 19.13 -4.15 1.68
CA GLN A 160 20.14 -4.37 2.71
C GLN A 160 19.68 -3.75 4.04
N ASN A 161 19.78 -4.54 5.13
CA ASN A 161 19.32 -4.16 6.47
C ASN A 161 17.85 -3.70 6.52
N ASN A 162 16.99 -4.20 5.62
CA ASN A 162 15.60 -3.75 5.46
C ASN A 162 15.43 -2.24 5.24
N ILE A 163 16.46 -1.55 4.70
CA ILE A 163 16.38 -0.13 4.36
C ILE A 163 16.01 -0.02 2.89
N ALA A 164 14.75 0.33 2.62
CA ALA A 164 14.26 0.44 1.24
C ALA A 164 14.82 1.68 0.51
N VAL A 165 15.05 2.79 1.22
CA VAL A 165 15.55 4.05 0.65
C VAL A 165 16.41 4.78 1.68
N HIS A 166 17.58 5.29 1.24
CA HIS A 166 18.37 6.27 1.97
C HIS A 166 18.12 7.67 1.43
N LEU A 167 17.69 8.59 2.29
CA LEU A 167 17.49 10.01 1.97
C LEU A 167 18.57 10.87 2.62
N ILE A 168 19.86 10.54 2.43
CA ILE A 168 20.97 11.17 3.16
C ILE A 168 22.16 11.57 2.26
N PRO A 169 22.69 12.81 2.40
CA PRO A 169 22.04 13.91 3.10
C PRO A 169 20.78 14.31 2.31
N PRO A 170 19.67 14.67 2.97
CA PRO A 170 18.59 15.31 2.25
C PRO A 170 19.20 16.53 1.56
N PRO A 171 18.95 16.77 0.27
CA PRO A 171 19.64 17.78 -0.53
C PRO A 171 19.42 19.25 -0.08
N PHE A 172 18.85 19.47 1.10
CA PHE A 172 18.43 20.76 1.63
C PHE A 172 18.73 20.98 3.13
N LEU A 173 19.34 20.05 3.86
CA LEU A 173 19.31 20.08 5.34
C LEU A 173 20.61 20.41 6.08
N VAL A 174 21.76 20.49 5.40
CA VAL A 174 23.00 20.95 6.04
C VAL A 174 23.36 22.32 5.51
N LYS A 175 23.27 23.33 6.39
CA LYS A 175 23.63 24.71 6.08
C LYS A 175 24.63 25.21 7.12
N GLY A 176 25.83 25.56 6.66
CA GLY A 176 26.94 25.95 7.54
C GLY A 176 27.68 24.74 8.11
N ASP A 177 28.43 24.99 9.18
CA ASP A 177 29.22 24.01 9.92
C ASP A 177 28.45 23.63 11.19
N VAL A 178 27.87 22.43 11.21
CA VAL A 178 26.99 21.97 12.28
C VAL A 178 27.79 21.68 13.54
N GLU A 179 28.96 21.08 13.39
CA GLU A 179 29.90 20.75 14.46
C GLU A 179 30.35 22.01 15.19
N LYS A 180 30.72 23.06 14.44
CA LYS A 180 31.03 24.38 15.00
C LYS A 180 29.82 24.97 15.72
N GLY A 181 28.63 24.88 15.11
CA GLY A 181 27.39 25.36 15.72
C GLY A 181 27.11 24.73 17.09
N PHE A 182 27.29 23.42 17.22
CA PHE A 182 27.17 22.73 18.51
C PHE A 182 28.24 23.17 19.51
N ALA A 183 29.49 23.34 19.08
CA ALA A 183 30.59 23.72 19.96
C ALA A 183 30.48 25.15 20.52
N GLU A 184 29.89 26.08 19.75
CA GLU A 184 29.72 27.49 20.14
C GLU A 184 28.38 27.78 20.84
N SER A 185 27.52 26.77 21.02
CA SER A 185 26.18 26.96 21.62
C SER A 185 26.25 27.03 23.15
N ASP A 186 25.54 28.01 23.74
CA ASP A 186 25.40 28.12 25.20
C ASP A 186 24.61 26.95 25.81
N VAL A 187 23.65 26.38 25.06
CA VAL A 187 22.79 25.26 25.47
C VAL A 187 22.53 24.33 24.28
N VAL A 188 22.61 23.02 24.52
CA VAL A 188 22.23 21.97 23.58
C VAL A 188 21.16 21.10 24.22
N VAL A 189 20.06 20.86 23.50
CA VAL A 189 18.96 19.99 23.95
C VAL A 189 18.79 18.86 22.94
N GLU A 190 18.74 17.63 23.44
CA GLU A 190 18.51 16.43 22.65
C GLU A 190 17.29 15.69 23.20
N GLU A 191 16.33 15.39 22.34
CA GLU A 191 15.09 14.71 22.68
C GLU A 191 14.69 13.72 21.59
N SER A 192 14.03 12.63 21.97
CA SER A 192 13.54 11.60 21.06
C SER A 192 12.01 11.59 21.02
N PHE A 193 11.44 11.70 19.83
CA PHE A 193 9.99 11.71 19.62
C PHE A 193 9.53 10.49 18.84
N PHE A 194 8.30 10.03 19.12
CA PHE A 194 7.63 8.96 18.39
C PHE A 194 6.19 9.37 18.05
N ALA A 195 5.77 9.06 16.82
CA ALA A 195 4.38 9.21 16.39
C ALA A 195 3.85 7.84 15.97
N SER A 196 2.63 7.53 16.38
CA SER A 196 1.95 6.29 15.96
C SER A 196 1.60 6.33 14.48
N LYS A 197 1.47 5.15 13.86
CA LYS A 197 0.88 5.02 12.53
C LYS A 197 -0.52 5.63 12.54
N GLN A 198 -0.76 6.59 11.65
CA GLN A 198 -2.10 7.13 11.37
C GLN A 198 -2.60 6.56 10.06
N VAL A 199 -3.88 6.23 10.00
CA VAL A 199 -4.57 5.78 8.79
C VAL A 199 -5.70 6.77 8.49
N GLY A 200 -5.94 7.03 7.21
CA GLY A 200 -7.13 7.77 6.82
C GLY A 200 -8.37 6.94 7.16
N CYS A 201 -9.30 7.52 7.92
CA CYS A 201 -10.59 6.92 8.19
C CYS A 201 -11.54 7.14 7.02
#